data_AF-A0A3L9IM97-F1
#
_entry.id   AF-A0A3L9IM97-F1
#
_cell.length_a   1.000
_cell.length_b   1.000
_cell.length_c   1.000
_cell.angle_alpha   90.00
_cell.angle_beta   90.00
_cell.angle_gamma   90.00
#
_symmetry.space_group_name_H-M   'P 1'
#
loop_
_entity.id
_entity.type
_entity.pdbx_description
1 polymer ?
#
loop_
_entity_poly.entity_id
_entity_poly.type
_entity_poly.pdbx_seq_one_letter_code
_entity_poly.pdbx_strand_id
1 'polypeptide(L)'
;LTMTGDYSNQHIVPMKQAVAPQFEARNDFDVFADLAELLKPGGKEIYTEGKDEMAWLKFFYDAAQKGARAQRVTMPMFNAFWQQNKLIEMRSSEKNEQYVRYGDFRADPVKNALGTPSGKIEIYSKTLEKFGYKDCPAHPTWLAPDEWKGTADEKQLQLLTAHPAHRLHSQLNYAGLRKKYAVADREPITIHTEDATRFGIANGDLVRVWNKRGQILTGAVVTDGIKKGVVCVHEGAWPDLENGLCKNGSANVLTADIPSSQLANACAGNSALVYIEKYTGNAPKLTAFDKPAVQA
;
A
#
# COMPACT_ATOMS: atom_id res chain seq x y z
N LEU A 1 -8.45 15.63 14.87
CA LEU A 1 -9.32 14.52 15.34
C LEU A 1 -9.47 13.51 14.22
N THR A 2 -9.75 12.24 14.50
CA THR A 2 -9.94 11.21 13.47
C THR A 2 -11.04 10.22 13.84
N MET A 3 -11.59 9.54 12.85
CA MET A 3 -12.41 8.34 13.03
C MET A 3 -11.50 7.10 13.05
N THR A 4 -11.80 6.10 13.89
CA THR A 4 -11.08 4.81 13.87
C THR A 4 -12.03 3.65 13.61
N GLY A 5 -11.50 2.64 12.91
CA GLY A 5 -12.25 1.47 12.43
C GLY A 5 -12.89 1.74 11.07
N ASP A 6 -12.21 1.37 10.00
CA ASP A 6 -12.60 1.66 8.61
C ASP A 6 -14.02 1.17 8.26
N TYR A 7 -14.42 0.05 8.84
CA TYR A 7 -15.76 -0.53 8.68
C TYR A 7 -16.66 -0.30 9.88
N SER A 8 -16.12 -0.38 11.10
CA SER A 8 -16.91 -0.28 12.34
C SER A 8 -17.26 1.17 12.71
N ASN A 9 -16.47 2.14 12.23
CA ASN A 9 -16.54 3.55 12.62
C ASN A 9 -16.61 3.72 14.15
N GLN A 10 -15.87 2.89 14.88
CA GLN A 10 -16.10 2.65 16.30
C GLN A 10 -15.76 3.86 17.17
N HIS A 11 -14.80 4.70 16.78
CA HIS A 11 -14.40 5.82 17.64
C HIS A 11 -14.17 7.13 16.90
N ILE A 12 -14.38 8.24 17.62
CA ILE A 12 -13.79 9.55 17.31
C ILE A 12 -12.65 9.79 18.30
N VAL A 13 -11.45 10.05 17.80
CA VAL A 13 -10.24 10.23 18.62
C VAL A 13 -9.70 11.66 18.48
N PRO A 14 -9.43 12.37 19.59
CA PRO A 14 -8.73 13.64 19.55
C PRO A 14 -7.23 13.42 19.27
N MET A 15 -6.85 13.43 18.00
CA MET A 15 -5.43 13.48 17.60
C MET A 15 -4.86 14.87 17.90
N LYS A 16 -4.36 15.06 19.12
CA LYS A 16 -3.70 16.28 19.54
C LYS A 16 -2.24 16.31 19.10
N GLN A 17 -1.73 17.52 18.90
CA GLN A 17 -0.30 17.74 18.72
C GLN A 17 0.48 17.21 19.93
N ALA A 18 1.41 16.29 19.68
CA ALA A 18 2.25 15.71 20.72
C ALA A 18 3.56 16.48 20.94
N VAL A 19 4.14 17.02 19.86
CA VAL A 19 5.39 17.83 19.86
C VAL A 19 5.27 18.97 18.86
N ALA A 20 6.08 20.02 19.05
CA ALA A 20 6.21 21.08 18.06
C ALA A 20 6.79 20.55 16.73
N PRO A 21 6.47 21.20 15.58
CA PRO A 21 7.12 20.86 14.31
C PRO A 21 8.64 20.93 14.43
N GLN A 22 9.34 20.00 13.75
CA GLN A 22 10.79 19.87 13.83
C GLN A 22 11.45 20.60 12.66
N PHE A 23 12.57 21.28 12.93
CA PHE A 23 13.28 22.10 11.93
C PHE A 23 12.33 23.15 11.32
N GLU A 24 12.32 23.28 9.99
CA GLU A 24 11.45 24.19 9.23
C GLU A 24 10.18 23.48 8.71
N ALA A 25 9.87 22.27 9.21
CA ALA A 25 8.69 21.54 8.78
C ALA A 25 7.42 22.31 9.14
N ARG A 26 6.48 22.36 8.19
CA ARG A 26 5.18 22.99 8.32
C ARG A 26 4.10 21.95 8.00
N ASN A 27 2.91 22.10 8.57
CA ASN A 27 1.78 21.26 8.19
C ASN A 27 1.34 21.60 6.75
N ASP A 28 0.81 20.61 6.03
CA ASP A 28 0.42 20.78 4.63
C ASP A 28 -0.65 21.84 4.43
N PHE A 29 -1.56 22.02 5.40
CA PHE A 29 -2.61 23.03 5.32
C PHE A 29 -2.03 24.45 5.17
N ASP A 30 -1.06 24.82 5.99
CA ASP A 30 -0.41 26.12 5.93
C ASP A 30 0.45 26.29 4.67
N VAL A 31 1.13 25.23 4.23
CA VAL A 31 1.94 25.25 2.99
C VAL A 31 1.05 25.51 1.78
N PHE A 32 -0.08 24.81 1.66
CA PHE A 32 -1.00 25.00 0.55
C PHE A 32 -1.78 26.31 0.65
N ALA A 33 -2.05 26.82 1.85
CA ALA A 33 -2.64 28.14 2.04
C ALA A 33 -1.73 29.27 1.55
N ASP A 34 -0.43 29.18 1.84
CA ASP A 34 0.55 30.16 1.33
C ASP A 34 0.77 30.01 -0.18
N LEU A 35 0.76 28.78 -0.71
CA LEU A 35 0.81 28.57 -2.15
C LEU A 35 -0.40 29.19 -2.86
N ALA A 36 -1.60 29.08 -2.27
CA ALA A 36 -2.80 29.71 -2.81
C ALA A 36 -2.67 31.24 -2.89
N GLU A 37 -2.06 31.88 -1.89
CA GLU A 37 -1.76 33.31 -1.93
C GLU A 37 -0.79 33.69 -3.04
N LEU A 38 0.26 32.88 -3.24
CA LEU A 38 1.23 33.09 -4.32
C LEU A 38 0.60 32.94 -5.70
N LEU A 39 -0.36 32.01 -5.84
CA LEU A 39 -1.09 31.82 -7.09
C LEU A 39 -2.01 33.01 -7.42
N LYS A 40 -2.62 33.63 -6.40
CA LYS A 40 -3.49 34.79 -6.58
C LYS A 40 -3.60 35.59 -5.27
N PRO A 41 -3.44 36.93 -5.29
CA PRO A 41 -3.71 37.76 -4.12
C PRO A 41 -5.10 37.49 -3.53
N GLY A 42 -5.16 37.23 -2.23
CA GLY A 42 -6.38 36.81 -1.50
C GLY A 42 -6.70 35.30 -1.61
N GLY A 43 -5.86 34.52 -2.28
CA GLY A 43 -6.05 33.08 -2.46
C GLY A 43 -6.00 32.30 -1.15
N LYS A 44 -5.24 32.77 -0.15
CA LYS A 44 -5.19 32.16 1.19
C LYS A 44 -6.54 32.21 1.89
N GLU A 45 -7.22 33.35 1.83
CA GLU A 45 -8.53 33.50 2.47
C GLU A 45 -9.56 32.57 1.84
N ILE A 46 -9.53 32.44 0.50
CA ILE A 46 -10.40 31.52 -0.24
C ILE A 46 -10.10 30.06 0.14
N TYR A 47 -8.83 29.65 0.14
CA TYR A 47 -8.42 28.27 0.45
C TYR A 47 -8.76 27.87 1.89
N THR A 48 -8.48 28.77 2.84
CA THR A 48 -8.73 28.51 4.26
C THR A 48 -10.19 28.71 4.64
N GLU A 49 -10.98 29.38 3.80
CA GLU A 49 -12.32 29.90 4.11
C GLU A 49 -12.37 30.68 5.44
N GLY A 50 -11.29 31.41 5.75
CA GLY A 50 -11.11 32.13 7.01
C GLY A 50 -11.03 31.25 8.27
N LYS A 51 -10.82 29.94 8.12
CA LYS A 51 -10.73 28.98 9.24
C LYS A 51 -9.28 28.55 9.44
N ASP A 52 -8.85 28.58 10.69
CA ASP A 52 -7.62 27.92 11.13
C ASP A 52 -7.85 26.41 11.38
N GLU A 53 -6.79 25.69 11.77
CA GLU A 53 -6.85 24.25 12.06
C GLU A 53 -7.95 23.92 13.10
N MET A 54 -8.04 24.69 14.18
CA MET A 54 -9.00 24.43 15.26
C MET A 54 -10.45 24.70 14.81
N ALA A 55 -10.67 25.73 14.00
CA ALA A 55 -11.95 26.03 13.40
C ALA A 55 -12.39 24.92 12.42
N TRP A 56 -11.47 24.37 11.62
CA TRP A 56 -11.74 23.22 10.76
C TRP A 56 -12.08 21.95 11.57
N LEU A 57 -11.28 21.64 12.59
CA LEU A 57 -11.55 20.51 13.48
C LEU A 57 -12.92 20.62 14.15
N LYS A 58 -13.28 21.81 14.63
CA LYS A 58 -14.61 22.07 15.20
C LYS A 58 -15.71 21.90 14.15
N PHE A 59 -15.52 22.43 12.95
CA PHE A 59 -16.49 22.30 11.85
C PHE A 59 -16.80 20.82 11.54
N PHE A 60 -15.77 19.98 11.38
CA PHE A 60 -15.95 18.54 11.15
C PHE A 60 -16.61 17.84 12.34
N TYR A 61 -16.21 18.18 13.56
CA TYR A 61 -16.82 17.64 14.77
C TYR A 61 -18.31 17.98 14.87
N ASP A 62 -18.70 19.22 14.60
CA ASP A 62 -20.09 19.67 14.66
C ASP A 62 -20.93 18.95 13.59
N ALA A 63 -20.37 18.70 12.41
CA ALA A 63 -21.02 17.89 11.37
C ALA A 63 -21.24 16.44 11.84
N ALA A 64 -20.22 15.81 12.43
CA ALA A 64 -20.33 14.47 13.01
C ALA A 64 -21.36 14.42 14.15
N GLN A 65 -21.36 15.42 15.04
CA GLN A 65 -22.32 15.54 16.13
C GLN A 65 -23.76 15.63 15.62
N LYS A 66 -24.03 16.37 14.54
CA LYS A 66 -25.36 16.43 13.91
C LYS A 66 -25.81 15.04 13.43
N GLY A 67 -24.93 14.28 12.79
CA GLY A 67 -25.21 12.91 12.36
C GLY A 67 -25.44 11.95 13.54
N ALA A 68 -24.62 12.06 14.59
CA ALA A 68 -24.72 11.23 15.79
C ALA A 68 -26.06 11.39 16.53
N ARG A 69 -26.64 12.60 16.53
CA ARG A 69 -27.97 12.84 17.11
C ARG A 69 -29.06 12.00 16.44
N ALA A 70 -29.00 11.81 15.12
CA ALA A 70 -29.94 10.95 14.39
C ALA A 70 -29.83 9.48 14.80
N GLN A 71 -28.65 9.06 15.30
CA GLN A 71 -28.35 7.71 15.77
C GLN A 71 -28.46 7.56 17.29
N ARG A 72 -28.96 8.58 18.00
CA ARG A 72 -29.06 8.61 19.48
C ARG A 72 -27.72 8.41 20.20
N VAL A 73 -26.62 8.81 19.57
CA VAL A 73 -25.29 8.86 20.18
C VAL A 73 -25.07 10.26 20.77
N THR A 74 -24.85 10.31 22.08
CA THR A 74 -24.57 11.58 22.78
C THR A 74 -23.10 11.93 22.61
N MET A 75 -22.83 13.00 21.89
CA MET A 75 -21.49 13.59 21.78
C MET A 75 -21.44 14.90 22.57
N PRO A 76 -20.41 15.15 23.40
CA PRO A 76 -20.27 16.41 24.14
C PRO A 76 -20.02 17.60 23.19
N MET A 77 -20.05 18.84 23.69
CA MET A 77 -19.61 19.99 22.90
C MET A 77 -18.13 19.88 22.54
N PHE A 78 -17.71 20.41 21.38
CA PHE A 78 -16.34 20.30 20.87
C PHE A 78 -15.28 20.68 21.92
N ASN A 79 -15.44 21.82 22.60
CA ASN A 79 -14.47 22.26 23.62
C ASN A 79 -14.33 21.25 24.76
N ALA A 80 -15.43 20.63 25.20
CA ALA A 80 -15.41 19.60 26.24
C ALA A 80 -14.74 18.31 25.74
N PHE A 81 -15.09 17.84 24.53
CA PHE A 81 -14.41 16.71 23.88
C PHE A 81 -12.89 16.94 23.79
N TRP A 82 -12.51 18.11 23.28
CA TRP A 82 -11.12 18.47 23.06
C TRP A 82 -10.36 18.56 24.37
N GLN A 83 -10.89 19.23 25.40
CA GLN A 83 -10.25 19.34 26.72
C GLN A 83 -10.12 17.98 27.41
N GLN A 84 -11.16 17.16 27.39
CA GLN A 84 -11.15 15.84 28.03
C GLN A 84 -10.11 14.89 27.43
N ASN A 85 -9.78 15.05 26.15
CA ASN A 85 -8.80 14.22 25.44
C ASN A 85 -9.12 12.71 25.51
N LYS A 86 -10.40 12.37 25.51
CA LYS A 86 -10.89 10.98 25.51
C LYS A 86 -11.50 10.67 24.16
N LEU A 87 -11.37 9.42 23.72
CA LEU A 87 -12.11 8.95 22.56
C LEU A 87 -13.61 8.94 22.86
N ILE A 88 -14.43 9.15 21.84
CA ILE A 88 -15.86 8.89 21.87
C ILE A 88 -16.05 7.53 21.21
N GLU A 89 -16.67 6.60 21.92
CA GLU A 89 -17.04 5.29 21.38
C GLU A 89 -18.48 5.34 20.85
N MET A 90 -18.66 4.87 19.62
CA MET A 90 -19.96 4.72 18.98
C MET A 90 -20.66 3.48 19.52
N ARG A 91 -21.98 3.53 19.63
CA ARG A 91 -22.77 2.39 20.10
C ARG A 91 -22.68 1.25 19.10
N SER A 92 -22.48 0.03 19.59
CA SER A 92 -22.73 -1.17 18.80
C SER A 92 -24.24 -1.33 18.55
N SER A 93 -24.56 -2.11 17.53
CA SER A 93 -25.93 -2.39 17.14
C SER A 93 -26.05 -3.89 16.94
N GLU A 94 -26.82 -4.56 17.81
CA GLU A 94 -27.08 -6.01 17.69
C GLU A 94 -27.60 -6.38 16.29
N LYS A 95 -28.43 -5.50 15.70
CA LYS A 95 -28.90 -5.66 14.31
C LYS A 95 -27.73 -5.67 13.32
N ASN A 96 -26.76 -4.77 13.48
CA ASN A 96 -25.60 -4.70 12.58
C ASN A 96 -24.64 -5.88 12.80
N GLU A 97 -24.53 -6.38 14.03
CA GLU A 97 -23.74 -7.57 14.37
C GLU A 97 -24.28 -8.83 13.71
N GLN A 98 -25.59 -8.87 13.41
CA GLN A 98 -26.25 -9.96 12.68
C GLN A 98 -26.20 -9.80 11.15
N TYR A 99 -25.43 -8.84 10.61
CA TYR A 99 -25.37 -8.60 9.18
C TYR A 99 -24.85 -9.83 8.41
N VAL A 100 -25.66 -10.32 7.46
CA VAL A 100 -25.28 -11.40 6.55
C VAL A 100 -25.16 -10.84 5.14
N ARG A 101 -23.92 -10.77 4.63
CA ARG A 101 -23.66 -10.28 3.26
C ARG A 101 -24.42 -11.14 2.25
N TYR A 102 -25.19 -10.48 1.38
CA TYR A 102 -26.07 -11.10 0.37
C TYR A 102 -27.27 -11.92 0.91
N GLY A 103 -27.60 -11.82 2.21
CA GLY A 103 -28.76 -12.50 2.79
C GLY A 103 -30.08 -12.15 2.10
N ASP A 104 -30.34 -10.86 1.88
CA ASP A 104 -31.57 -10.37 1.25
C ASP A 104 -31.70 -10.78 -0.22
N PHE A 105 -30.59 -10.74 -0.98
CA PHE A 105 -30.56 -11.22 -2.38
C PHE A 105 -30.87 -12.72 -2.44
N ARG A 106 -30.35 -13.52 -1.50
CA ARG A 106 -30.66 -14.95 -1.42
C ARG A 106 -32.14 -15.19 -1.07
N ALA A 107 -32.70 -14.39 -0.16
CA ALA A 107 -34.08 -14.54 0.29
C ALA A 107 -35.10 -14.16 -0.80
N ASP A 108 -34.86 -13.08 -1.54
CA ASP A 108 -35.70 -12.64 -2.65
C ASP A 108 -34.85 -11.87 -3.69
N PRO A 109 -34.38 -12.55 -4.75
CA PRO A 109 -33.52 -11.93 -5.77
C PRO A 109 -34.28 -11.03 -6.75
N VAL A 110 -35.61 -11.10 -6.80
CA VAL A 110 -36.43 -10.21 -7.65
C VAL A 110 -36.57 -8.85 -6.96
N LYS A 111 -36.87 -8.87 -5.65
CA LYS A 111 -36.97 -7.65 -4.85
C LYS A 111 -35.62 -7.01 -4.55
N ASN A 112 -34.60 -7.81 -4.30
CA ASN A 112 -33.26 -7.35 -3.91
C ASN A 112 -32.22 -7.63 -5.01
N ALA A 113 -32.58 -7.31 -6.26
CA ALA A 113 -31.73 -7.52 -7.43
C ALA A 113 -30.35 -6.84 -7.29
N LEU A 114 -29.31 -7.47 -7.85
CA LEU A 114 -27.96 -6.88 -7.91
C LEU A 114 -27.90 -5.73 -8.92
N GLY A 115 -26.90 -4.86 -8.79
CA GLY A 115 -26.66 -3.74 -9.72
C GLY A 115 -26.11 -4.14 -11.10
N THR A 116 -26.45 -5.32 -11.61
CA THR A 116 -26.04 -5.84 -12.92
C THR A 116 -27.17 -5.68 -13.95
N PRO A 117 -26.89 -5.71 -15.26
CA PRO A 117 -27.94 -5.63 -16.29
C PRO A 117 -29.08 -6.65 -16.14
N SER A 118 -28.77 -7.86 -15.66
CA SER A 118 -29.76 -8.91 -15.42
C SER A 118 -30.37 -8.92 -14.01
N GLY A 119 -29.86 -8.10 -13.08
CA GLY A 119 -30.21 -8.18 -11.66
C GLY A 119 -29.62 -9.39 -10.92
N LYS A 120 -28.76 -10.19 -11.57
CA LYS A 120 -28.19 -11.46 -11.07
C LYS A 120 -26.66 -11.46 -11.11
N ILE A 121 -26.05 -12.52 -10.59
CA ILE A 121 -24.63 -12.82 -10.80
C ILE A 121 -24.45 -13.25 -12.27
N GLU A 122 -23.67 -12.48 -13.03
CA GLU A 122 -23.41 -12.75 -14.45
C GLU A 122 -22.15 -13.59 -14.61
N ILE A 123 -22.32 -14.92 -14.73
CA ILE A 123 -21.21 -15.83 -15.09
C ILE A 123 -20.71 -15.52 -16.52
N TYR A 124 -21.62 -15.08 -17.38
CA TYR A 124 -21.35 -14.58 -18.72
C TYR A 124 -21.91 -13.17 -18.86
N SER A 125 -21.08 -12.20 -19.28
CA SER A 125 -21.47 -10.80 -19.45
C SER A 125 -21.59 -10.40 -20.92
N LYS A 126 -22.83 -10.14 -21.36
CA LYS A 126 -23.10 -9.56 -22.69
C LYS A 126 -22.50 -8.17 -22.88
N THR A 127 -22.27 -7.45 -21.79
CA THR A 127 -21.58 -6.15 -21.83
C THR A 127 -20.12 -6.34 -22.24
N LEU A 128 -19.41 -7.28 -21.61
CA LEU A 128 -18.02 -7.60 -21.96
C LEU A 128 -17.90 -8.19 -23.36
N GLU A 129 -18.84 -9.06 -23.76
CA GLU A 129 -18.91 -9.60 -25.12
C GLU A 129 -18.89 -8.49 -26.19
N LYS A 130 -19.68 -7.41 -25.98
CA LYS A 130 -19.75 -6.27 -26.90
C LYS A 130 -18.46 -5.45 -26.98
N PHE A 131 -17.62 -5.46 -25.96
CA PHE A 131 -16.33 -4.77 -26.01
C PHE A 131 -15.31 -5.50 -26.91
N GLY A 132 -15.45 -6.82 -27.06
CA GLY A 132 -14.57 -7.60 -27.95
C GLY A 132 -13.11 -7.67 -27.50
N TYR A 133 -12.83 -7.41 -26.21
CA TYR A 133 -11.46 -7.44 -25.67
C TYR A 133 -10.94 -8.88 -25.56
N LYS A 134 -9.79 -9.16 -26.17
CA LYS A 134 -9.16 -10.49 -26.17
C LYS A 134 -8.57 -10.87 -24.81
N ASP A 135 -8.10 -9.87 -24.07
CA ASP A 135 -7.48 -9.97 -22.75
C ASP A 135 -8.48 -9.84 -21.59
N CYS A 136 -9.78 -9.70 -21.89
CA CYS A 136 -10.86 -9.76 -20.91
C CYS A 136 -12.14 -10.36 -21.52
N PRO A 137 -12.20 -11.70 -21.68
CA PRO A 137 -13.35 -12.37 -22.30
C PRO A 137 -14.65 -12.21 -21.48
N ALA A 138 -15.78 -12.50 -22.11
CA ALA A 138 -17.11 -12.35 -21.51
C ALA A 138 -17.41 -13.26 -20.31
N HIS A 139 -16.55 -14.26 -20.04
CA HIS A 139 -16.63 -15.13 -18.86
C HIS A 139 -15.21 -15.44 -18.35
N PRO A 140 -15.07 -15.90 -17.08
CA PRO A 140 -13.78 -16.31 -16.54
C PRO A 140 -13.09 -17.33 -17.45
N THR A 141 -11.86 -17.02 -17.84
CA THR A 141 -11.07 -17.76 -18.82
C THR A 141 -9.62 -17.76 -18.39
N TRP A 142 -8.94 -18.90 -18.52
CA TRP A 142 -7.49 -18.95 -18.35
C TRP A 142 -6.80 -18.32 -19.56
N LEU A 143 -6.06 -17.24 -19.32
CA LEU A 143 -5.14 -16.63 -20.26
C LEU A 143 -3.75 -16.74 -19.66
N ALA A 144 -2.78 -17.27 -20.42
CA ALA A 144 -1.42 -17.38 -19.94
C ALA A 144 -0.83 -15.98 -19.72
N PRO A 145 -0.25 -15.69 -18.54
CA PRO A 145 0.50 -14.46 -18.33
C PRO A 145 1.77 -14.41 -19.18
N ASP A 146 2.29 -13.21 -19.44
CA ASP A 146 3.55 -13.06 -20.17
C ASP A 146 4.74 -13.61 -19.38
N GLU A 147 4.81 -13.31 -18.08
CA GLU A 147 5.87 -13.74 -17.17
C GLU A 147 5.30 -14.60 -16.04
N TRP A 148 5.49 -15.91 -16.14
CA TRP A 148 5.11 -16.88 -15.12
C TRP A 148 5.96 -18.15 -15.23
N LYS A 149 5.78 -19.10 -14.31
CA LYS A 149 6.54 -20.37 -14.30
C LYS A 149 6.56 -21.11 -15.65
N GLY A 150 5.50 -21.04 -16.45
CA GLY A 150 5.44 -21.72 -17.75
C GLY A 150 6.22 -21.03 -18.88
N THR A 151 6.59 -19.75 -18.72
CA THR A 151 7.48 -19.02 -19.64
C THR A 151 8.90 -18.85 -19.08
N ALA A 152 9.13 -19.30 -17.85
CA ALA A 152 10.43 -19.26 -17.20
C ALA A 152 11.40 -20.26 -17.83
N ASP A 153 12.64 -19.82 -18.06
CA ASP A 153 13.73 -20.77 -18.30
C ASP A 153 14.10 -21.53 -17.02
N GLU A 154 15.00 -22.51 -17.14
CA GLU A 154 15.36 -23.36 -16.01
C GLU A 154 15.91 -22.59 -14.81
N LYS A 155 16.61 -21.47 -15.02
CA LYS A 155 17.31 -20.69 -13.98
C LYS A 155 16.47 -19.54 -13.43
N GLN A 156 15.38 -19.18 -14.09
CA GLN A 156 14.48 -18.15 -13.62
C GLN A 156 13.61 -18.61 -12.44
N LEU A 157 13.33 -17.66 -11.56
CA LEU A 157 12.46 -17.81 -10.39
C LEU A 157 11.31 -16.80 -10.49
N GLN A 158 10.14 -17.19 -9.99
CA GLN A 158 9.01 -16.28 -9.85
C GLN A 158 9.28 -15.31 -8.70
N LEU A 159 9.25 -14.00 -8.98
CA LEU A 159 9.33 -12.96 -7.96
C LEU A 159 7.93 -12.62 -7.44
N LEU A 160 7.79 -12.57 -6.12
CA LEU A 160 6.67 -11.96 -5.41
C LEU A 160 7.11 -10.66 -4.73
N THR A 161 6.26 -9.65 -4.75
CA THR A 161 6.49 -8.33 -4.13
C THR A 161 5.43 -8.01 -3.06
N ALA A 162 5.16 -9.00 -2.20
CA ALA A 162 4.14 -8.91 -1.16
C ALA A 162 4.39 -7.77 -0.17
N HIS A 163 3.33 -7.27 0.46
CA HIS A 163 3.44 -6.20 1.46
C HIS A 163 4.35 -6.60 2.64
N PRO A 164 5.17 -5.66 3.16
CA PRO A 164 6.10 -5.94 4.25
C PRO A 164 5.39 -6.06 5.60
N ALA A 165 5.87 -6.97 6.46
CA ALA A 165 5.32 -7.15 7.82
C ALA A 165 5.70 -6.02 8.81
N HIS A 166 6.85 -5.38 8.59
CA HIS A 166 7.44 -4.40 9.53
C HIS A 166 7.28 -2.95 9.09
N ARG A 167 6.48 -2.68 8.05
CA ARG A 167 6.29 -1.35 7.48
C ARG A 167 4.86 -1.21 6.97
N LEU A 168 4.43 0.03 6.77
CA LEU A 168 3.30 0.34 5.89
C LEU A 168 3.89 0.83 4.57
N HIS A 169 3.97 -0.05 3.58
CA HIS A 169 4.67 0.22 2.32
C HIS A 169 6.12 0.66 2.57
N SER A 170 6.48 1.87 2.13
CA SER A 170 7.80 2.49 2.34
C SER A 170 7.92 3.27 3.64
N GLN A 171 6.81 3.52 4.36
CA GLN A 171 6.85 4.22 5.63
C GLN A 171 7.66 3.40 6.63
N LEU A 172 8.51 4.09 7.41
CA LEU A 172 9.41 3.51 8.41
C LEU A 172 10.59 2.70 7.84
N ASN A 173 10.85 2.68 6.52
CA ASN A 173 12.03 1.97 6.00
C ASN A 173 13.36 2.55 6.50
N TYR A 174 13.41 3.87 6.80
CA TYR A 174 14.55 4.54 7.42
C TYR A 174 14.64 4.34 8.95
N ALA A 175 13.59 3.84 9.58
CA ALA A 175 13.48 3.82 11.04
C ALA A 175 14.36 2.72 11.66
N GLY A 176 14.65 2.86 12.96
CA GLY A 176 15.43 1.85 13.71
C GLY A 176 14.81 0.45 13.68
N LEU A 177 13.52 0.33 13.37
CA LEU A 177 12.81 -0.94 13.15
C LEU A 177 13.46 -1.79 12.04
N ARG A 178 14.12 -1.15 11.05
CA ARG A 178 14.87 -1.84 9.98
C ARG A 178 15.91 -2.82 10.50
N LYS A 179 16.55 -2.53 11.65
CA LYS A 179 17.54 -3.41 12.27
C LYS A 179 17.00 -4.79 12.65
N LYS A 180 15.67 -4.97 12.73
CA LYS A 180 15.03 -6.25 13.04
C LYS A 180 14.97 -7.21 11.86
N TYR A 181 14.98 -6.71 10.63
CA TYR A 181 14.72 -7.53 9.45
C TYR A 181 15.77 -7.41 8.35
N ALA A 182 16.54 -6.31 8.27
CA ALA A 182 17.54 -6.17 7.22
C ALA A 182 18.62 -7.25 7.32
N VAL A 183 19.03 -7.80 6.18
CA VAL A 183 20.06 -8.84 6.09
C VAL A 183 21.18 -8.34 5.19
N ALA A 184 22.43 -8.50 5.61
CA ALA A 184 23.59 -7.90 4.93
C ALA A 184 23.44 -6.38 4.68
N ASP A 185 22.75 -5.69 5.59
CA ASP A 185 22.36 -4.27 5.44
C ASP A 185 21.51 -3.99 4.20
N ARG A 186 20.69 -4.95 3.74
CA ARG A 186 19.78 -4.84 2.58
C ARG A 186 18.36 -5.26 2.91
N GLU A 187 17.43 -4.94 2.00
CA GLU A 187 16.11 -5.57 2.02
C GLU A 187 16.27 -7.10 1.84
N PRO A 188 15.53 -7.92 2.60
CA PRO A 188 15.64 -9.37 2.49
C PRO A 188 15.04 -9.92 1.21
N ILE A 189 15.69 -10.95 0.66
CA ILE A 189 15.08 -11.89 -0.30
C ILE A 189 14.83 -13.22 0.41
N THR A 190 13.58 -13.71 0.38
CA THR A 190 13.25 -15.05 0.86
C THR A 190 13.48 -16.06 -0.26
N ILE A 191 14.28 -17.09 0.01
CA ILE A 191 14.70 -18.10 -0.98
C ILE A 191 14.44 -19.50 -0.41
N HIS A 192 13.86 -20.39 -1.21
CA HIS A 192 13.68 -21.79 -0.83
C HIS A 192 15.02 -22.49 -0.61
N THR A 193 15.13 -23.39 0.38
CA THR A 193 16.37 -24.14 0.71
C THR A 193 17.02 -24.85 -0.48
N GLU A 194 16.21 -25.50 -1.32
CA GLU A 194 16.73 -26.19 -2.52
C GLU A 194 17.22 -25.23 -3.60
N ASP A 195 16.55 -24.09 -3.79
CA ASP A 195 16.99 -23.10 -4.77
C ASP A 195 18.25 -22.40 -4.29
N ALA A 196 18.32 -22.05 -3.00
CA ALA A 196 19.52 -21.51 -2.37
C ALA A 196 20.71 -22.46 -2.57
N THR A 197 20.51 -23.76 -2.34
CA THR A 197 21.52 -24.80 -2.60
C THR A 197 21.94 -24.84 -4.07
N ARG A 198 20.96 -24.83 -4.99
CA ARG A 198 21.18 -24.84 -6.44
C ARG A 198 22.02 -23.66 -6.93
N PHE A 199 21.83 -22.48 -6.34
CA PHE A 199 22.53 -21.25 -6.71
C PHE A 199 23.74 -20.94 -5.83
N GLY A 200 24.11 -21.82 -4.90
CA GLY A 200 25.26 -21.64 -4.01
C GLY A 200 25.12 -20.45 -3.06
N ILE A 201 23.90 -20.17 -2.60
CA ILE A 201 23.55 -19.05 -1.72
C ILE A 201 23.31 -19.60 -0.30
N ALA A 202 24.03 -19.06 0.69
CA ALA A 202 23.79 -19.32 2.10
C ALA A 202 22.91 -18.24 2.73
N ASN A 203 22.29 -18.56 3.87
CA ASN A 203 21.56 -17.56 4.66
C ASN A 203 22.51 -16.44 5.09
N GLY A 204 22.09 -15.18 4.94
CA GLY A 204 22.91 -14.01 5.24
C GLY A 204 23.78 -13.51 4.09
N ASP A 205 23.91 -14.27 2.99
CA ASP A 205 24.67 -13.83 1.83
C ASP A 205 24.03 -12.59 1.16
N LEU A 206 24.88 -11.76 0.58
CA LEU A 206 24.45 -10.69 -0.32
C LEU A 206 24.11 -11.32 -1.69
N VAL A 207 22.92 -11.04 -2.20
CA VAL A 207 22.37 -11.65 -3.42
C VAL A 207 22.01 -10.56 -4.42
N ARG A 208 22.47 -10.72 -5.66
CA ARG A 208 22.02 -9.91 -6.78
C ARG A 208 20.80 -10.57 -7.39
N VAL A 209 19.72 -9.81 -7.51
CA VAL A 209 18.46 -10.23 -8.13
C VAL A 209 18.25 -9.37 -9.36
N TRP A 210 18.00 -9.97 -10.52
CA TRP A 210 18.02 -9.22 -11.78
C TRP A 210 17.17 -9.85 -12.88
N ASN A 211 16.83 -9.04 -13.87
CA ASN A 211 16.29 -9.45 -15.17
C ASN A 211 16.62 -8.40 -16.23
N LYS A 212 15.96 -8.44 -17.39
CA LYS A 212 16.18 -7.49 -18.48
C LYS A 212 15.84 -6.03 -18.14
N ARG A 213 15.05 -5.77 -17.08
CA ARG A 213 14.60 -4.43 -16.68
C ARG A 213 15.56 -3.75 -15.71
N GLY A 214 16.19 -4.52 -14.82
CA GLY A 214 17.10 -3.97 -13.85
C GLY A 214 17.70 -5.02 -12.92
N GLN A 215 18.37 -4.51 -11.88
CA GLN A 215 19.07 -5.34 -10.90
C GLN A 215 19.08 -4.66 -9.53
N ILE A 216 18.98 -5.47 -8.48
CA ILE A 216 18.95 -5.03 -7.09
C ILE A 216 19.87 -5.90 -6.23
N LEU A 217 20.35 -5.37 -5.12
CA LEU A 217 21.02 -6.13 -4.06
C LEU A 217 20.07 -6.39 -2.90
N THR A 218 20.11 -7.61 -2.37
CA THR A 218 19.26 -8.10 -1.28
C THR A 218 20.07 -8.97 -0.33
N GLY A 219 19.59 -9.20 0.88
CA GLY A 219 20.18 -10.15 1.82
C GLY A 219 19.39 -11.46 1.88
N ALA A 220 20.06 -12.60 1.77
CA ALA A 220 19.40 -13.90 1.70
C ALA A 220 18.78 -14.33 3.04
N VAL A 221 17.49 -14.67 3.00
CA VAL A 221 16.78 -15.42 4.03
C VAL A 221 16.41 -16.78 3.45
N VAL A 222 17.13 -17.82 3.85
CA VAL A 222 16.94 -19.18 3.32
C VAL A 222 15.99 -19.96 4.24
N THR A 223 14.90 -20.46 3.67
CA THR A 223 13.83 -21.14 4.43
C THR A 223 13.05 -22.10 3.53
N ASP A 224 12.38 -23.10 4.11
CA ASP A 224 11.40 -23.96 3.44
C ASP A 224 9.97 -23.36 3.45
N GLY A 225 9.78 -22.19 4.07
CA GLY A 225 8.50 -21.48 4.15
C GLY A 225 8.02 -20.80 2.87
N ILE A 226 8.75 -20.93 1.76
CA ILE A 226 8.39 -20.43 0.43
C ILE A 226 8.48 -21.55 -0.60
N LYS A 227 7.61 -21.56 -1.62
CA LYS A 227 7.60 -22.62 -2.63
C LYS A 227 8.90 -22.61 -3.47
N LYS A 228 9.48 -23.80 -3.72
CA LYS A 228 10.57 -23.98 -4.70
C LYS A 228 10.23 -23.36 -6.07
N GLY A 229 11.17 -22.62 -6.65
CA GLY A 229 11.01 -21.84 -7.87
C GLY A 229 10.43 -20.44 -7.65
N VAL A 230 10.22 -20.02 -6.40
CA VAL A 230 9.63 -18.73 -6.02
C VAL A 230 10.54 -18.03 -5.01
N VAL A 231 10.71 -16.72 -5.21
CA VAL A 231 11.40 -15.82 -4.28
C VAL A 231 10.50 -14.66 -3.92
N CYS A 232 10.71 -14.07 -2.74
CA CYS A 232 9.96 -12.90 -2.30
C CYS A 232 10.90 -11.78 -1.86
N VAL A 233 10.72 -10.59 -2.42
CA VAL A 233 11.32 -9.35 -1.95
C VAL A 233 10.17 -8.39 -1.70
N HIS A 234 9.92 -8.05 -0.43
CA HIS A 234 8.76 -7.23 -0.08
C HIS A 234 8.83 -5.84 -0.71
N GLU A 235 7.67 -5.27 -1.06
CA GLU A 235 7.60 -3.91 -1.57
C GLU A 235 8.01 -2.85 -0.51
N GLY A 236 8.23 -1.62 -0.97
CA GLY A 236 8.41 -0.46 -0.10
C GLY A 236 9.85 -0.17 0.31
N ALA A 237 10.83 -1.00 -0.07
CA ALA A 237 12.24 -0.64 0.11
C ALA A 237 12.58 0.61 -0.70
N TRP A 238 13.17 1.61 -0.02
CA TRP A 238 13.59 2.87 -0.62
C TRP A 238 14.62 2.62 -1.72
N PRO A 239 14.40 3.15 -2.93
CA PRO A 239 15.35 2.97 -4.01
C PRO A 239 16.66 3.72 -3.71
N ASP A 240 17.78 3.04 -3.95
CA ASP A 240 19.13 3.61 -3.85
C ASP A 240 19.90 3.24 -5.12
N LEU A 241 19.77 4.05 -6.17
CA LEU A 241 20.21 3.70 -7.52
C LEU A 241 21.63 4.24 -7.78
N GLU A 242 22.53 3.36 -8.20
CA GLU A 242 23.89 3.73 -8.63
C GLU A 242 24.26 2.88 -9.86
N ASN A 243 24.55 3.53 -10.99
CA ASN A 243 24.94 2.87 -12.24
C ASN A 243 23.99 1.72 -12.68
N GLY A 244 22.68 1.91 -12.50
CA GLY A 244 21.65 0.91 -12.85
C GLY A 244 21.45 -0.22 -11.85
N LEU A 245 22.19 -0.23 -10.73
CA LEU A 245 22.00 -1.16 -9.61
C LEU A 245 21.25 -0.47 -8.47
N CYS A 246 20.15 -1.07 -8.02
CA CYS A 246 19.53 -0.67 -6.76
C CYS A 246 20.28 -1.31 -5.59
N LYS A 247 21.00 -0.51 -4.82
CA LYS A 247 21.79 -0.96 -3.70
C LYS A 247 20.95 -1.48 -2.54
N ASN A 248 19.71 -1.02 -2.34
CA ASN A 248 18.90 -1.37 -1.14
C ASN A 248 17.97 -2.58 -1.31
N GLY A 249 17.53 -2.88 -2.53
CA GLY A 249 16.55 -3.94 -2.78
C GLY A 249 15.14 -3.48 -3.15
N SER A 250 14.99 -2.35 -3.86
CA SER A 250 13.66 -1.89 -4.31
C SER A 250 13.09 -2.81 -5.39
N ALA A 251 12.16 -3.69 -5.01
CA ALA A 251 11.70 -4.79 -5.86
C ALA A 251 11.05 -4.35 -7.18
N ASN A 252 10.39 -3.18 -7.20
CA ASN A 252 9.73 -2.67 -8.42
C ASN A 252 10.71 -2.26 -9.54
N VAL A 253 12.02 -2.22 -9.28
CA VAL A 253 13.05 -2.16 -10.33
C VAL A 253 12.97 -3.38 -11.27
N LEU A 254 12.39 -4.49 -10.80
CA LEU A 254 12.32 -5.77 -11.51
C LEU A 254 10.94 -6.05 -12.12
N THR A 255 9.91 -5.25 -11.82
CA THR A 255 8.52 -5.49 -12.23
C THR A 255 8.20 -4.82 -13.55
N ALA A 256 7.29 -5.40 -14.33
CA ALA A 256 6.82 -4.79 -15.57
C ALA A 256 5.80 -3.67 -15.29
N ASP A 257 5.89 -2.58 -16.05
CA ASP A 257 4.86 -1.55 -16.11
C ASP A 257 3.93 -1.84 -17.29
N ILE A 258 2.96 -2.72 -17.04
CA ILE A 258 1.95 -3.15 -18.01
C ILE A 258 0.58 -3.15 -17.35
N PRO A 259 -0.48 -2.88 -18.11
CA PRO A 259 -1.83 -2.97 -17.58
C PRO A 259 -2.26 -4.43 -17.39
N SER A 260 -3.17 -4.66 -16.44
CA SER A 260 -3.78 -5.98 -16.24
C SER A 260 -4.59 -6.46 -17.45
N SER A 261 -5.30 -5.53 -18.12
CA SER A 261 -6.05 -5.73 -19.36
C SER A 261 -6.56 -4.38 -19.88
N GLN A 262 -7.07 -4.34 -21.12
CA GLN A 262 -7.76 -3.19 -21.72
C GLN A 262 -8.96 -2.71 -20.90
N LEU A 263 -9.62 -3.61 -20.15
CA LEU A 263 -10.80 -3.26 -19.37
C LEU A 263 -10.44 -2.44 -18.13
N ALA A 264 -9.52 -2.95 -17.31
CA ALA A 264 -9.24 -2.39 -15.99
C ALA A 264 -8.06 -1.43 -15.97
N ASN A 265 -7.11 -1.60 -16.91
CA ASN A 265 -5.88 -0.82 -16.98
C ASN A 265 -5.14 -0.70 -15.63
N ALA A 266 -5.21 -1.75 -14.80
CA ALA A 266 -4.73 -1.76 -13.42
C ALA A 266 -3.30 -2.29 -13.32
N CYS A 267 -2.69 -2.16 -12.14
CA CYS A 267 -1.32 -2.62 -11.85
C CYS A 267 -1.17 -4.15 -11.96
N ALA A 268 -0.06 -4.60 -12.57
CA ALA A 268 0.33 -6.00 -12.71
C ALA A 268 1.67 -6.34 -12.00
N GLY A 269 2.02 -5.60 -10.93
CA GLY A 269 3.35 -5.64 -10.29
C GLY A 269 3.78 -6.94 -9.61
N ASN A 270 2.90 -7.94 -9.45
CA ASN A 270 3.23 -9.24 -8.85
C ASN A 270 3.55 -10.33 -9.90
N SER A 271 3.75 -9.95 -11.17
CA SER A 271 4.13 -10.85 -12.25
C SER A 271 5.52 -10.50 -12.75
N ALA A 272 6.54 -11.18 -12.25
CA ALA A 272 7.92 -11.01 -12.72
C ALA A 272 8.72 -12.30 -12.59
N LEU A 273 9.59 -12.54 -13.58
CA LEU A 273 10.62 -13.56 -13.55
C LEU A 273 11.99 -12.93 -13.33
N VAL A 274 12.81 -13.56 -12.49
CA VAL A 274 14.12 -13.04 -12.10
C VAL A 274 15.17 -14.15 -12.04
N TYR A 275 16.42 -13.77 -12.20
CA TYR A 275 17.57 -14.57 -11.86
C TYR A 275 18.12 -14.11 -10.51
N ILE A 276 18.75 -15.03 -9.79
CA ILE A 276 19.51 -14.73 -8.57
C ILE A 276 20.91 -15.29 -8.66
N GLU A 277 21.86 -14.60 -8.03
CA GLU A 277 23.22 -15.10 -7.84
C GLU A 277 23.82 -14.52 -6.56
N LYS A 278 24.75 -15.25 -5.95
CA LYS A 278 25.58 -14.72 -4.87
C LYS A 278 26.41 -13.55 -5.41
N TYR A 279 26.31 -12.40 -4.75
CA TYR A 279 27.12 -11.24 -5.11
C TYR A 279 28.53 -11.38 -4.50
N THR A 280 29.54 -11.43 -5.37
CA THR A 280 30.96 -11.63 -4.99
C THR A 280 31.80 -10.35 -5.13
N GLY A 281 31.21 -9.27 -5.64
CA GLY A 281 31.86 -7.97 -5.72
C GLY A 281 31.98 -7.26 -4.36
N ASN A 282 32.64 -6.11 -4.34
CA ASN A 282 32.65 -5.24 -3.17
C ASN A 282 31.25 -4.70 -2.91
N ALA A 283 30.68 -5.00 -1.74
CA ALA A 283 29.36 -4.52 -1.38
C ALA A 283 29.35 -2.97 -1.38
N PRO A 284 28.54 -2.31 -2.24
CA PRO A 284 28.53 -0.86 -2.29
C PRO A 284 27.95 -0.28 -0.99
N LYS A 285 28.34 0.92 -0.60
CA LYS A 285 27.76 1.56 0.58
C LYS A 285 26.28 1.91 0.30
N LEU A 286 25.41 1.55 1.23
CA LEU A 286 24.02 1.98 1.21
C LEU A 286 23.92 3.45 1.65
N THR A 287 23.24 4.26 0.83
CA THR A 287 23.13 5.71 0.96
C THR A 287 21.69 6.21 0.97
N ALA A 288 20.69 5.36 0.72
CA ALA A 288 19.27 5.73 0.75
C ALA A 288 18.79 6.38 2.07
N PHE A 289 19.49 6.12 3.18
CA PHE A 289 19.13 6.64 4.50
C PHE A 289 20.11 7.69 5.02
N ASP A 290 21.14 8.03 4.23
CA ASP A 290 22.03 9.13 4.56
C ASP A 290 21.29 10.46 4.34
N LYS A 291 21.61 11.47 5.15
CA LYS A 291 21.11 12.81 4.91
C LYS A 291 21.67 13.30 3.57
N PRO A 292 20.83 13.86 2.66
CA PRO A 292 21.33 14.48 1.44
C PRO A 292 22.37 15.56 1.76
N ALA A 293 23.36 15.73 0.89
CA ALA A 293 24.28 16.85 0.99
C ALA A 293 23.48 18.16 0.89
N VAL A 294 23.59 19.01 1.90
CA VAL A 294 23.04 20.36 1.84
C VAL A 294 23.99 21.17 0.96
N GLN A 295 23.53 21.60 -0.23
CA GLN A 295 24.24 22.65 -0.96
C GLN A 295 24.06 23.93 -0.15
N ALA A 296 25.19 24.50 0.30
CA ALA A 296 25.26 25.79 0.96
C ALA A 296 24.97 26.93 -0.02
#